data_AF-A0A7W1G8N8-F1
#
_entry.id   AF-A0A7W1G8N8-F1
#
_cell.length_a   1.000
_cell.length_b   1.000
_cell.length_c   1.000
_cell.angle_alpha   90.00
_cell.angle_beta   90.00
_cell.angle_gamma   90.00
#
_symmetry.space_group_name_H-M   'P 1'
#
loop_
_entity.id
_entity.type
_entity.pdbx_description
1 polymer ?
#
loop_
_entity_poly.entity_id
_entity_poly.type
_entity_poly.pdbx_seq_one_letter_code
_entity_poly.pdbx_strand_id
1 'polypeptide(L)'
;MDSDDSPKHTRPSVITNRDASTSHPSDRLSKKARLRLTHALIAKSLLELLFVGALATVFYYQTFNPYFRGAVDVADARRVAGWVVDERTPAARVEVQLYINGRFVSSDVAAGARPDVRLAGRADDDWHGFSFDTPPLPHGSYEARVYAMHESGGGLRRVMQLVGQPWRFQVEVETGGQSSTPTSTPTQTPASMTISAPSSTPSLISSPTAAPAAAASPGGDAGVNASREKP
;
A
#
# COMPACT_ATOMS: atom_id res chain seq x y z
N MET A 1 -37.81 98.91 64.98
CA MET A 1 -38.86 99.00 63.95
C MET A 1 -38.27 98.54 62.64
N ASP A 2 -38.76 97.56 61.90
CA ASP A 2 -39.92 96.69 62.09
C ASP A 2 -39.81 95.57 61.03
N SER A 3 -40.26 94.37 61.42
CA SER A 3 -40.93 93.31 60.64
C SER A 3 -40.42 92.95 59.23
N ASP A 4 -39.88 91.75 59.00
CA ASP A 4 -40.58 90.47 58.78
C ASP A 4 -41.06 90.33 57.32
N ASP A 5 -40.55 89.30 56.62
CA ASP A 5 -41.36 88.24 56.01
C ASP A 5 -40.51 87.42 54.99
N SER A 6 -40.56 86.11 55.14
CA SER A 6 -40.01 85.13 54.18
C SER A 6 -41.08 84.74 53.17
N PRO A 7 -40.69 84.32 51.96
CA PRO A 7 -41.16 83.00 51.57
C PRO A 7 -40.10 82.13 50.88
N LYS A 8 -40.13 80.85 51.26
CA LYS A 8 -39.47 79.73 50.59
C LYS A 8 -40.11 79.51 49.21
N HIS A 9 -39.31 79.33 48.17
CA HIS A 9 -39.60 78.30 47.18
C HIS A 9 -38.37 77.75 46.45
N THR A 10 -38.38 76.42 46.38
CA THR A 10 -37.37 75.52 45.85
C THR A 10 -37.53 75.38 44.33
N ARG A 11 -36.41 75.19 43.62
CA ARG A 11 -36.24 75.08 42.15
C ARG A 11 -37.09 73.97 41.49
N PRO A 12 -37.19 73.94 40.14
CA PRO A 12 -36.14 73.22 39.40
C PRO A 12 -35.60 73.98 38.17
N SER A 13 -34.28 73.88 38.01
CA SER A 13 -33.56 74.27 36.80
C SER A 13 -33.97 73.37 35.63
N VAL A 14 -34.37 73.98 34.51
CA VAL A 14 -34.52 73.30 33.21
C VAL A 14 -33.15 72.79 32.78
N ILE A 15 -32.92 71.47 32.91
CA ILE A 15 -31.79 70.79 32.29
C ILE A 15 -32.27 70.25 30.95
N THR A 16 -31.82 70.88 29.87
CA THR A 16 -31.99 70.35 28.52
C THR A 16 -31.06 69.14 28.36
N ASN A 17 -31.58 67.92 28.48
CA ASN A 17 -30.86 66.72 28.05
C ASN A 17 -30.87 66.68 26.52
N ARG A 18 -29.85 67.30 25.91
CA ARG A 18 -29.55 67.23 24.49
C ARG A 18 -28.48 66.15 24.29
N ASP A 19 -28.85 65.10 23.56
CA ASP A 19 -27.99 64.16 22.84
C ASP A 19 -26.96 63.38 23.67
N ALA A 20 -27.43 62.39 24.43
CA ALA A 20 -26.62 61.18 24.65
C ALA A 20 -26.67 60.31 23.38
N SER A 21 -25.93 60.72 22.35
CA SER A 21 -25.54 59.82 21.27
C SER A 21 -24.71 58.69 21.89
N THR A 22 -25.33 57.53 22.08
CA THR A 22 -24.66 56.26 22.35
C THR A 22 -23.80 55.93 21.14
N SER A 23 -22.56 56.45 21.12
CA SER A 23 -21.56 56.02 20.16
C SER A 23 -21.35 54.52 20.35
N HIS A 24 -21.83 53.73 19.40
CA HIS A 24 -21.51 52.31 19.27
C HIS A 24 -19.98 52.16 19.33
N PRO A 25 -19.44 51.23 20.14
CA PRO A 25 -17.99 51.08 20.36
C PRO A 25 -17.20 50.64 19.11
N SER A 26 -17.85 50.49 17.96
CA SER A 26 -17.29 49.98 16.72
C SER A 26 -16.46 51.00 15.91
N ASP A 27 -16.52 52.30 16.23
CA ASP A 27 -16.13 53.33 15.24
C ASP A 27 -14.68 53.84 15.31
N ARG A 28 -13.77 53.19 16.05
CA ARG A 28 -12.38 53.67 16.23
C ARG A 28 -11.25 52.72 15.82
N LEU A 29 -11.46 51.79 14.90
CA LEU A 29 -10.32 51.19 14.20
C LEU A 29 -9.80 52.17 13.14
N SER A 30 -8.63 52.77 13.37
CA SER A 30 -7.90 53.60 12.38
C SER A 30 -7.83 52.88 11.03
N LYS A 31 -7.93 53.60 9.90
CA LYS A 31 -7.83 53.01 8.54
C LYS A 31 -6.62 52.07 8.40
N LYS A 32 -5.49 52.40 9.06
CA LYS A 32 -4.28 51.57 9.12
C LYS A 32 -4.49 50.26 9.91
N ALA A 33 -5.24 50.30 11.02
CA ALA A 33 -5.58 49.13 11.81
C ALA A 33 -6.58 48.21 11.06
N ARG A 34 -7.56 48.79 10.35
CA ARG A 34 -8.48 48.05 9.49
C ARG A 34 -7.72 47.29 8.39
N LEU A 35 -6.80 47.97 7.69
CA LEU A 35 -6.01 47.35 6.63
C LEU A 35 -5.10 46.22 7.16
N ARG A 36 -4.46 46.41 8.32
CA ARG A 36 -3.64 45.36 8.97
C ARG A 36 -4.47 44.16 9.38
N LEU A 37 -5.67 44.38 9.93
CA LEU A 37 -6.59 43.31 10.29
C LEU A 37 -7.05 42.54 9.04
N THR A 38 -7.42 43.24 7.96
CA THR A 38 -7.79 42.59 6.69
C THR A 38 -6.64 41.74 6.13
N HIS A 39 -5.41 42.26 6.12
CA HIS A 39 -4.24 41.48 5.70
C HIS A 39 -4.00 40.26 6.59
N ALA A 40 -4.15 40.39 7.91
CA ALA A 40 -4.00 39.27 8.85
C ALA A 40 -5.08 38.20 8.66
N LEU A 41 -6.32 38.61 8.39
CA LEU A 41 -7.43 37.68 8.11
C LEU A 41 -7.22 36.95 6.78
N ILE A 42 -6.80 37.65 5.72
CA ILE A 42 -6.47 37.02 4.43
C ILE A 42 -5.32 36.02 4.59
N ALA A 43 -4.24 36.41 5.28
CA ALA A 43 -3.11 35.52 5.52
C ALA A 43 -3.50 34.27 6.32
N LYS A 44 -4.36 34.42 7.35
CA LYS A 44 -4.87 33.29 8.11
C LYS A 44 -5.73 32.36 7.25
N SER A 45 -6.67 32.91 6.48
CA SER A 45 -7.52 32.08 5.62
C SER A 45 -6.72 31.37 4.53
N LEU A 46 -5.67 31.99 3.99
CA LEU A 46 -4.72 31.32 3.09
C LEU A 46 -3.98 30.19 3.80
N LEU A 47 -3.54 30.40 5.04
CA LEU A 47 -2.89 29.35 5.84
C LEU A 47 -3.84 28.18 6.12
N GLU A 48 -5.10 28.45 6.50
CA GLU A 48 -6.10 27.41 6.71
C GLU A 48 -6.43 26.66 5.42
N LEU A 49 -6.53 27.34 4.29
CA LEU A 49 -6.74 26.69 2.99
C LEU A 49 -5.56 25.77 2.62
N LEU A 50 -4.31 26.22 2.82
CA LEU A 50 -3.13 25.39 2.60
C LEU A 50 -3.09 24.19 3.55
N PHE A 51 -3.45 24.39 4.82
CA PHE A 51 -3.49 23.32 5.81
C PHE A 51 -4.56 22.28 5.48
N VAL A 52 -5.78 22.69 5.16
CA VAL A 52 -6.87 21.80 4.75
C VAL A 52 -6.52 21.10 3.43
N GLY A 53 -5.94 21.81 2.48
CA GLY A 53 -5.47 21.25 1.21
C GLY A 53 -4.39 20.17 1.41
N ALA A 54 -3.40 20.43 2.27
CA ALA A 54 -2.37 19.47 2.62
C ALA A 54 -2.96 18.24 3.34
N LEU A 55 -3.85 18.45 4.31
CA LEU A 55 -4.51 17.37 5.04
C LEU A 55 -5.38 16.51 4.11
N ALA A 56 -6.17 17.14 3.24
CA ALA A 56 -6.98 16.45 2.24
C ALA A 56 -6.10 15.65 1.27
N THR A 57 -4.96 16.21 0.85
CA THR A 57 -4.00 15.54 -0.03
C THR A 57 -3.40 14.30 0.66
N VAL A 58 -2.93 14.42 1.91
CA VAL A 58 -2.40 13.29 2.68
C VAL A 58 -3.48 12.23 2.89
N PHE A 59 -4.68 12.62 3.29
CA PHE A 59 -5.80 11.69 3.46
C PHE A 59 -6.16 11.01 2.14
N TYR A 60 -6.12 11.74 1.04
CA TYR A 60 -6.38 11.20 -0.29
C TYR A 60 -5.34 10.14 -0.66
N TYR A 61 -4.04 10.43 -0.53
CA TYR A 61 -2.98 9.46 -0.78
C TYR A 61 -3.04 8.25 0.15
N GLN A 62 -3.50 8.44 1.39
CA GLN A 62 -3.64 7.36 2.35
C GLN A 62 -4.93 6.54 2.22
N THR A 63 -5.91 7.00 1.44
CA THR A 63 -7.22 6.35 1.36
C THR A 63 -7.55 5.84 -0.05
N PHE A 64 -7.06 6.50 -1.10
CA PHE A 64 -7.52 6.29 -2.47
C PHE A 64 -6.44 5.97 -3.50
N ASN A 65 -5.16 5.91 -3.13
CA ASN A 65 -4.11 5.54 -4.08
C ASN A 65 -4.12 4.00 -4.29
N PRO A 66 -4.13 3.47 -5.52
CA PRO A 66 -3.99 2.04 -5.77
C PRO A 66 -2.63 1.55 -5.24
N TYR A 67 -2.65 0.78 -4.16
CA TYR A 67 -1.43 0.33 -3.48
C TYR A 67 -0.79 -0.86 -4.14
N PHE A 68 -1.52 -1.59 -4.97
CA PHE A 68 -0.97 -2.80 -5.56
C PHE A 68 -0.31 -2.52 -6.88
N ARG A 69 0.95 -2.93 -6.98
CA ARG A 69 1.68 -3.03 -8.22
C ARG A 69 2.01 -4.48 -8.49
N GLY A 70 1.76 -4.94 -9.71
CA GLY A 70 2.04 -6.32 -10.07
C GLY A 70 1.86 -6.57 -11.55
N ALA A 71 2.23 -7.77 -11.97
CA ALA A 71 2.07 -8.23 -13.32
C ALA A 71 1.69 -9.72 -13.34
N VAL A 72 0.93 -10.10 -14.36
CA VAL A 72 0.74 -11.49 -14.74
C VAL A 72 1.81 -11.82 -15.76
N ASP A 73 2.63 -12.83 -15.49
CA ASP A 73 3.73 -13.23 -16.38
C ASP A 73 3.29 -14.35 -17.33
N VAL A 74 2.41 -15.23 -16.86
CA VAL A 74 1.84 -16.32 -17.64
C VAL A 74 0.38 -16.51 -17.26
N ALA A 75 -0.47 -16.71 -18.26
CA ALA A 75 -1.83 -17.17 -18.09
C ALA A 75 -2.21 -18.04 -19.30
N ASP A 76 -2.36 -19.33 -19.05
CA ASP A 76 -2.69 -20.33 -20.04
C ASP A 76 -3.63 -21.40 -19.46
N ALA A 77 -3.91 -22.44 -20.25
CA ALA A 77 -4.78 -23.56 -19.87
C ALA A 77 -4.28 -24.38 -18.67
N ARG A 78 -3.02 -24.20 -18.26
CA ARG A 78 -2.39 -24.96 -17.17
C ARG A 78 -2.23 -24.12 -15.90
N ARG A 79 -1.78 -22.88 -16.04
CA ARG A 79 -1.56 -22.01 -14.87
C ARG A 79 -1.69 -20.53 -15.17
N VAL A 80 -1.94 -19.78 -14.10
CA VAL A 80 -1.85 -18.31 -14.07
C VAL A 80 -0.88 -17.91 -12.98
N ALA A 81 0.23 -17.28 -13.34
CA ALA A 81 1.28 -16.90 -12.39
C ALA A 81 1.82 -15.50 -12.66
N GLY A 82 2.34 -14.89 -11.61
CA GLY A 82 2.81 -13.52 -11.64
C GLY A 82 3.34 -13.08 -10.29
N TRP A 83 3.31 -11.77 -10.07
CA TRP A 83 3.71 -11.16 -8.80
C TRP A 83 2.84 -9.95 -8.48
N VAL A 84 2.72 -9.65 -7.19
CA VAL A 84 2.07 -8.44 -6.69
C VAL A 84 2.72 -7.97 -5.40
N VAL A 85 2.86 -6.65 -5.27
CA VAL A 85 3.40 -5.98 -4.09
C VAL A 85 2.45 -4.88 -3.68
N ASP A 86 2.28 -4.72 -2.37
CA ASP A 86 1.69 -3.53 -1.78
C ASP A 86 2.78 -2.45 -1.62
N GLU A 87 2.71 -1.37 -2.39
CA GLU A 87 3.70 -0.29 -2.35
C GLU A 87 3.70 0.50 -1.03
N ARG A 88 2.66 0.39 -0.19
CA ARG A 88 2.66 0.97 1.16
C ARG A 88 3.36 0.11 2.18
N THR A 89 3.29 -1.20 2.00
CA THR A 89 3.91 -2.18 2.88
C THR A 89 4.64 -3.20 2.03
N PRO A 90 5.83 -2.85 1.50
CA PRO A 90 6.52 -3.69 0.51
C PRO A 90 7.03 -5.03 1.05
N ALA A 91 6.97 -5.25 2.37
CA ALA A 91 7.22 -6.53 3.02
C ALA A 91 5.94 -7.37 3.28
N ALA A 92 4.74 -6.81 3.06
CA ALA A 92 3.49 -7.52 3.30
C ALA A 92 3.15 -8.46 2.14
N ARG A 93 2.53 -9.60 2.48
CA ARG A 93 1.96 -10.51 1.48
C ARG A 93 0.56 -10.06 1.12
N VAL A 94 0.23 -10.19 -0.16
CA VAL A 94 -1.04 -9.73 -0.72
C VAL A 94 -1.88 -10.95 -1.06
N GLU A 95 -3.12 -10.99 -0.58
CA GLU A 95 -4.08 -11.99 -1.06
C GLU A 95 -4.51 -11.63 -2.48
N VAL A 96 -4.48 -12.62 -3.37
CA VAL A 96 -4.87 -12.51 -4.76
C VAL A 96 -5.99 -13.48 -5.10
N GLN A 97 -6.87 -13.06 -6.00
CA GLN A 97 -7.99 -13.87 -6.48
C GLN A 97 -7.98 -13.96 -8.00
N LEU A 98 -8.06 -15.18 -8.51
CA LEU A 98 -8.15 -15.47 -9.93
C LEU A 98 -9.61 -15.58 -10.36
N TYR A 99 -9.95 -14.85 -11.40
CA TYR A 99 -11.21 -14.95 -12.11
C TYR A 99 -10.97 -15.31 -13.57
N ILE A 100 -11.74 -16.26 -14.12
CA ILE A 100 -11.73 -16.59 -15.54
C ILE A 100 -13.13 -16.32 -16.09
N ASN A 101 -13.23 -15.49 -17.13
CA ASN A 101 -14.49 -15.02 -17.71
C ASN A 101 -15.47 -14.47 -16.65
N GLY A 102 -14.94 -13.78 -15.64
CA GLY A 102 -15.72 -13.20 -14.55
C GLY A 102 -16.17 -14.19 -13.47
N ARG A 103 -15.82 -15.48 -13.58
CA ARG A 103 -16.10 -16.49 -12.55
C ARG A 103 -14.89 -16.65 -11.63
N PHE A 104 -15.12 -16.62 -10.31
CA PHE A 104 -14.09 -16.94 -9.32
C PHE A 104 -13.58 -18.36 -9.51
N VAL A 105 -12.26 -18.51 -9.53
CA VAL A 105 -11.57 -19.80 -9.70
C VAL A 105 -10.88 -20.21 -8.41
N SER A 106 -10.01 -19.35 -7.90
CA SER A 106 -9.21 -19.62 -6.70
C SER A 106 -8.71 -18.31 -6.07
N SER A 107 -8.27 -18.40 -4.82
CA SER A 107 -7.64 -17.32 -4.05
C SER A 107 -6.42 -17.88 -3.31
N ASP A 108 -5.34 -17.12 -3.27
CA ASP A 108 -4.14 -17.49 -2.53
C ASP A 108 -3.35 -16.25 -2.09
N VAL A 109 -2.41 -16.42 -1.17
CA VAL A 109 -1.50 -15.36 -0.74
C VAL A 109 -0.27 -15.37 -1.64
N ALA A 110 0.07 -14.22 -2.22
CA ALA A 110 1.27 -14.05 -3.02
C ALA A 110 2.53 -14.12 -2.13
N ALA A 111 3.01 -15.34 -1.90
CA ALA A 111 4.16 -15.65 -1.05
C ALA A 111 5.24 -16.47 -1.77
N GLY A 112 5.15 -16.65 -3.09
CA GLY A 112 6.18 -17.31 -3.90
C GLY A 112 7.43 -16.46 -4.11
N ALA A 113 8.58 -17.09 -4.31
CA ALA A 113 9.86 -16.39 -4.47
C ALA A 113 9.99 -15.68 -5.83
N ARG A 114 10.41 -14.42 -5.80
CA ARG A 114 10.55 -13.44 -6.90
C ARG A 114 11.73 -12.50 -6.64
N PRO A 115 12.98 -13.02 -6.69
CA PRO A 115 14.18 -12.20 -6.50
C PRO A 115 14.32 -11.10 -7.55
N ASP A 116 13.75 -11.28 -8.74
CA ASP A 116 13.65 -10.27 -9.79
C ASP A 116 12.88 -9.02 -9.32
N VAL A 117 11.80 -9.20 -8.56
CA VAL A 117 10.97 -8.11 -8.05
C VAL A 117 11.70 -7.30 -6.97
N ARG A 118 12.38 -7.99 -6.04
CA ARG A 118 13.25 -7.33 -5.04
C ARG A 118 14.40 -6.59 -5.69
N LEU A 119 15.12 -7.23 -6.62
CA LEU A 119 16.26 -6.63 -7.31
C LEU A 119 15.87 -5.40 -8.14
N ALA A 120 14.63 -5.35 -8.63
CA ALA A 120 14.07 -4.18 -9.30
C ALA A 120 13.66 -3.04 -8.32
N GLY A 121 13.89 -3.21 -7.02
CA GLY A 121 13.55 -2.23 -5.98
C GLY A 121 12.04 -2.06 -5.76
N ARG A 122 11.25 -3.10 -6.06
CA ARG A 122 9.78 -3.05 -5.93
C ARG A 122 9.26 -3.60 -4.61
N ALA A 123 10.03 -4.45 -3.96
CA ALA A 123 9.70 -5.10 -2.71
C ALA A 123 10.91 -5.14 -1.79
N ASP A 124 10.66 -5.31 -0.48
CA ASP A 124 11.72 -5.42 0.53
C ASP A 124 12.31 -6.84 0.58
N ASP A 125 11.54 -7.86 0.15
CA ASP A 125 11.96 -9.26 0.12
C ASP A 125 11.51 -9.97 -1.18
N ASP A 126 11.76 -11.29 -1.27
CA ASP A 126 11.48 -12.07 -2.48
C ASP A 126 10.07 -12.62 -2.56
N TRP A 127 9.29 -12.59 -1.50
CA TRP A 127 8.12 -13.46 -1.37
C TRP A 127 6.85 -12.74 -1.82
N HIS A 128 6.75 -12.46 -3.11
CA HIS A 128 5.67 -11.67 -3.72
C HIS A 128 5.06 -12.32 -4.98
N GLY A 129 5.43 -13.56 -5.27
CA GLY A 129 4.92 -14.34 -6.39
C GLY A 129 3.62 -15.04 -6.07
N PHE A 130 2.75 -15.20 -7.07
CA PHE A 130 1.58 -16.06 -7.00
C PHE A 130 1.58 -17.05 -8.18
N SER A 131 0.95 -18.21 -7.98
CA SER A 131 0.74 -19.20 -9.04
C SER A 131 -0.53 -19.98 -8.75
N PHE A 132 -1.46 -19.96 -9.68
CA PHE A 132 -2.71 -20.72 -9.63
C PHE A 132 -2.70 -21.80 -10.70
N ASP A 133 -3.21 -22.98 -10.36
CA ASP A 133 -3.55 -23.98 -11.36
C ASP A 133 -4.85 -23.59 -12.06
N THR A 134 -4.81 -23.56 -13.40
CA THR A 134 -6.01 -23.31 -14.21
C THR A 134 -6.85 -24.59 -14.20
N PRO A 135 -8.14 -24.53 -13.82
CA PRO A 135 -9.00 -25.71 -13.86
C PRO A 135 -9.15 -26.21 -15.31
N PRO A 136 -9.54 -27.47 -15.52
CA PRO A 136 -9.84 -27.96 -16.86
C PRO A 136 -10.93 -27.10 -17.52
N LEU A 137 -10.58 -26.51 -18.66
CA LEU A 137 -11.47 -25.68 -19.46
C LEU A 137 -11.73 -26.36 -20.81
N PRO A 138 -12.95 -26.29 -21.35
CA PRO A 138 -13.21 -26.66 -22.74
C PRO A 138 -12.34 -25.85 -23.73
N HIS A 139 -12.29 -26.31 -24.98
CA HIS A 139 -11.65 -25.53 -26.03
C HIS A 139 -12.37 -24.19 -26.22
N GLY A 140 -11.60 -23.12 -26.45
CA GLY A 140 -12.15 -21.79 -26.67
C GLY A 140 -11.30 -20.67 -26.08
N SER A 141 -11.86 -19.46 -26.14
CA SER A 141 -11.20 -18.24 -25.68
C SER A 141 -11.60 -17.90 -24.25
N TYR A 142 -10.62 -17.56 -23.44
CA TYR A 142 -10.80 -17.21 -22.04
C TYR A 142 -10.09 -15.91 -21.70
N GLU A 143 -10.63 -15.18 -20.73
CA GLU A 143 -10.04 -13.99 -20.14
C GLU A 143 -9.78 -14.22 -18.65
N ALA A 144 -8.51 -14.27 -18.26
CA ALA A 144 -8.07 -14.30 -16.87
C ALA A 144 -7.92 -12.88 -16.32
N ARG A 145 -8.43 -12.66 -15.11
CA ARG A 145 -8.25 -11.44 -14.33
C ARG A 145 -7.79 -11.82 -12.94
N VAL A 146 -6.67 -11.25 -12.51
CA VAL A 146 -6.16 -11.41 -11.15
C VAL A 146 -6.46 -10.14 -10.38
N TYR A 147 -7.10 -10.26 -9.23
CA TYR A 147 -7.40 -9.15 -8.35
C TYR A 147 -6.59 -9.26 -7.07
N ALA A 148 -5.95 -8.17 -6.65
CA ALA A 148 -5.35 -8.04 -5.35
C ALA A 148 -6.38 -7.51 -4.35
N MET A 149 -6.42 -8.14 -3.17
CA MET A 149 -7.34 -7.83 -2.10
C MET A 149 -6.69 -6.88 -1.10
N HIS A 150 -7.36 -5.77 -0.81
CA HIS A 150 -6.99 -4.88 0.30
C HIS A 150 -8.14 -4.78 1.29
N GLU A 151 -7.81 -5.04 2.56
CA GLU A 151 -8.71 -4.81 3.68
C GLU A 151 -8.42 -3.45 4.30
N SER A 152 -9.43 -2.57 4.37
CA SER A 152 -9.32 -1.26 5.02
C SER A 152 -10.37 -1.11 6.11
N GLY A 153 -10.10 -0.20 7.07
CA GLY A 153 -11.03 0.09 8.17
C GLY A 153 -11.25 -1.09 9.13
N GLY A 154 -10.21 -1.90 9.38
CA GLY A 154 -10.30 -3.04 10.29
C GLY A 154 -11.10 -4.23 9.74
N GLY A 155 -11.10 -4.43 8.42
CA GLY A 155 -11.82 -5.53 7.75
C GLY A 155 -13.22 -5.19 7.26
N LEU A 156 -13.73 -3.99 7.57
CA LEU A 156 -15.09 -3.56 7.18
C LEU A 156 -15.22 -3.25 5.68
N ARG A 157 -14.11 -2.95 5.00
CA ARG A 157 -14.08 -2.61 3.58
C ARG A 157 -13.06 -3.49 2.87
N ARG A 158 -13.54 -4.32 1.94
CA ARG A 158 -12.70 -5.08 1.02
C ARG A 158 -12.77 -4.45 -0.34
N VAL A 159 -11.62 -4.05 -0.87
CA VAL A 159 -11.50 -3.55 -2.23
C VAL A 159 -10.66 -4.52 -3.05
N MET A 160 -11.10 -4.74 -4.30
CA MET A 160 -10.41 -5.54 -5.29
C MET A 160 -9.79 -4.61 -6.32
N GLN A 161 -8.47 -4.70 -6.50
CA GLN A 161 -7.76 -3.99 -7.55
C GLN A 161 -7.27 -4.99 -8.60
N LEU A 162 -7.53 -4.71 -9.88
CA LEU A 162 -6.99 -5.54 -10.95
C LEU A 162 -5.44 -5.44 -10.97
N VAL A 163 -4.78 -6.58 -10.97
CA VAL A 163 -3.33 -6.69 -11.10
C VAL A 163 -2.96 -6.69 -12.58
N GLY A 164 -2.21 -5.67 -13.00
CA GLY A 164 -1.84 -5.51 -14.41
C GLY A 164 -3.07 -5.29 -15.30
N GLN A 165 -3.26 -6.17 -16.28
CA GLN A 165 -4.34 -6.09 -17.27
C GLN A 165 -5.03 -7.45 -17.42
N PRO A 166 -6.28 -7.49 -17.94
CA PRO A 166 -6.94 -8.75 -18.28
C PRO A 166 -6.10 -9.51 -19.30
N TRP A 167 -5.85 -10.78 -19.05
CA TRP A 167 -5.06 -11.63 -19.94
C TRP A 167 -5.97 -12.55 -20.74
N ARG A 168 -5.80 -12.61 -22.06
CA ARG A 168 -6.59 -13.51 -22.92
C ARG A 168 -5.74 -14.67 -23.40
N PHE A 169 -6.29 -15.88 -23.31
CA PHE A 169 -5.64 -17.09 -23.79
C PHE A 169 -6.64 -18.02 -24.47
N GLN A 170 -6.12 -18.93 -25.29
CA GLN A 170 -6.90 -19.97 -25.95
C GLN A 170 -6.62 -21.31 -25.30
N VAL A 171 -7.65 -22.15 -25.21
CA VAL A 171 -7.51 -23.56 -24.87
C VAL A 171 -7.72 -24.35 -26.16
N GLU A 172 -6.68 -25.07 -26.57
CA GLU A 172 -6.70 -25.91 -27.77
C GLU A 172 -7.18 -27.33 -27.43
N VAL A 173 -7.71 -28.02 -28.42
CA VAL A 173 -8.03 -29.45 -28.27
C VAL A 173 -6.71 -30.20 -28.22
N GLU A 174 -6.47 -30.98 -27.16
CA GLU A 174 -5.42 -32.00 -27.12
C GLU A 174 -5.74 -33.09 -28.16
N THR A 175 -5.54 -32.76 -29.43
CA THR A 175 -5.63 -33.72 -30.53
C THR A 175 -4.29 -34.44 -30.52
N GLY A 176 -4.26 -35.67 -30.03
CA GLY A 176 -3.04 -36.47 -29.93
C GLY A 176 -2.20 -36.41 -31.21
N GLY A 177 -1.07 -35.73 -31.14
CA GLY A 177 -0.14 -35.52 -32.26
C GLY A 177 1.04 -34.66 -31.82
N GLN A 178 2.25 -35.22 -31.93
CA GLN A 178 3.51 -34.61 -31.51
C GLN A 178 3.82 -33.28 -32.23
N SER A 179 4.68 -32.49 -31.58
CA SER A 179 5.60 -31.49 -32.14
C SER A 179 5.08 -30.06 -32.35
N SER A 180 5.31 -29.22 -31.34
CA SER A 180 5.72 -27.83 -31.56
C SER A 180 6.87 -27.50 -30.62
N THR A 181 8.11 -27.72 -31.09
CA THR A 181 9.29 -27.03 -30.57
C THR A 181 9.02 -25.52 -30.58
N PRO A 182 9.23 -24.77 -29.49
CA PRO A 182 9.32 -23.32 -29.60
C PRO A 182 10.57 -22.99 -30.41
N THR A 183 10.38 -22.50 -31.63
CA THR A 183 11.41 -21.82 -32.42
C THR A 183 11.80 -20.54 -31.68
N SER A 184 12.76 -20.64 -30.78
CA SER A 184 13.60 -19.49 -30.44
C SER A 184 14.56 -19.29 -31.60
N THR A 185 14.43 -18.17 -32.30
CA THR A 185 15.42 -17.70 -33.26
C THR A 185 16.61 -17.13 -32.49
N PRO A 186 17.82 -17.72 -32.52
CA PRO A 186 19.03 -16.95 -32.30
C PRO A 186 19.44 -16.35 -33.65
N THR A 187 19.39 -15.03 -33.77
CA THR A 187 20.18 -14.33 -34.79
C THR A 187 21.66 -14.52 -34.45
N GLN A 188 22.31 -15.48 -35.08
CA GLN A 188 23.77 -15.57 -35.12
C GLN A 188 24.26 -15.53 -36.57
N THR A 189 24.99 -14.47 -36.88
CA THR A 189 25.81 -14.27 -38.07
C THR A 189 26.92 -15.33 -38.14
N PRO A 190 27.19 -15.96 -39.30
CA PRO A 190 28.31 -16.89 -39.41
C PRO A 190 29.60 -16.14 -39.77
N ALA A 191 30.67 -16.39 -39.01
CA ALA A 191 32.03 -16.23 -39.48
C ALA A 191 32.86 -17.41 -38.95
N SER A 192 33.23 -18.30 -39.88
CA SER A 192 34.17 -19.40 -39.66
C SER A 192 35.56 -18.88 -39.28
N MET A 193 36.22 -19.53 -38.32
CA MET A 193 37.65 -19.81 -38.40
C MET A 193 38.02 -20.96 -37.45
N THR A 194 38.41 -22.07 -38.07
CA THR A 194 39.10 -23.23 -37.53
C THR A 194 40.41 -22.82 -36.83
N ILE A 195 40.78 -23.48 -35.72
CA ILE A 195 42.11 -24.11 -35.49
C ILE A 195 42.13 -24.88 -34.15
N SER A 196 42.41 -26.18 -34.29
CA SER A 196 43.14 -27.15 -33.47
C SER A 196 43.17 -27.11 -31.94
N ALA A 197 42.79 -28.27 -31.37
CA ALA A 197 43.22 -28.77 -30.06
C ALA A 197 44.73 -29.09 -30.03
N PRO A 198 45.32 -29.22 -28.83
CA PRO A 198 45.59 -30.59 -28.40
C PRO A 198 45.30 -30.89 -26.92
N SER A 199 44.92 -32.16 -26.74
CA SER A 199 45.06 -33.05 -25.58
C SER A 199 45.91 -32.58 -24.39
N SER A 200 45.37 -32.72 -23.17
CA SER A 200 46.14 -33.10 -21.97
C SER A 200 45.23 -33.79 -20.94
N THR A 201 45.74 -34.93 -20.50
CA THR A 201 45.25 -36.06 -19.69
C THR A 201 44.82 -35.71 -18.25
N PRO A 202 43.93 -36.49 -17.59
CA PRO A 202 43.49 -36.23 -16.22
C PRO A 202 44.53 -36.71 -15.18
N SER A 203 44.63 -36.01 -14.06
CA SER A 203 45.37 -36.47 -12.88
C SER A 203 44.41 -36.73 -11.71
N LEU A 204 44.26 -38.00 -11.35
CA LEU A 204 43.68 -38.50 -10.11
C LEU A 204 44.82 -38.71 -9.11
N ILE A 205 44.84 -38.01 -7.97
CA ILE A 205 45.68 -38.38 -6.82
C ILE A 205 44.96 -38.03 -5.49
N SER A 206 44.53 -39.09 -4.79
CA SER A 206 44.50 -39.36 -3.34
C SER A 206 43.62 -38.56 -2.34
N SER A 207 42.65 -39.27 -1.77
CA SER A 207 42.09 -39.16 -0.39
C SER A 207 43.12 -39.61 0.68
N PRO A 208 42.82 -39.75 2.00
CA PRO A 208 41.82 -39.13 2.90
C PRO A 208 42.46 -38.58 4.21
N THR A 209 41.73 -37.84 5.06
CA THR A 209 41.99 -37.81 6.52
C THR A 209 40.69 -37.57 7.29
N ALA A 210 40.43 -38.48 8.22
CA ALA A 210 39.26 -38.54 9.08
C ALA A 210 39.49 -37.81 10.42
N ALA A 211 38.44 -37.12 10.89
CA ALA A 211 37.81 -37.10 12.23
C ALA A 211 38.70 -36.94 13.52
N PRO A 212 38.15 -36.48 14.68
CA PRO A 212 37.10 -37.22 15.37
C PRO A 212 35.96 -36.39 15.98
N ALA A 213 34.89 -37.13 16.24
CA ALA A 213 33.77 -36.79 17.09
C ALA A 213 34.19 -36.57 18.56
N ALA A 214 33.46 -35.71 19.26
CA ALA A 214 33.36 -35.73 20.72
C ALA A 214 31.87 -35.82 21.09
N ALA A 215 31.49 -36.99 21.59
CA ALA A 215 30.24 -37.24 22.29
C ALA A 215 30.48 -37.05 23.79
N ALA A 216 29.55 -36.40 24.50
CA ALA A 216 29.32 -36.59 25.93
C ALA A 216 27.99 -35.95 26.39
N SER A 217 26.93 -36.75 26.44
CA SER A 217 25.95 -36.75 27.56
C SER A 217 26.57 -37.62 28.68
N PRO A 218 26.25 -37.50 30.00
CA PRO A 218 24.88 -37.61 30.54
C PRO A 218 24.56 -36.92 31.91
N GLY A 219 23.27 -36.90 32.26
CA GLY A 219 22.80 -37.33 33.61
C GLY A 219 22.35 -36.29 34.65
N GLY A 220 21.20 -36.57 35.29
CA GLY A 220 20.77 -36.05 36.61
C GLY A 220 19.65 -35.01 36.54
N ASP A 221 18.35 -35.31 36.53
CA ASP A 221 17.50 -36.05 37.49
C ASP A 221 17.01 -35.22 38.69
N ALA A 222 15.75 -35.50 39.08
CA ALA A 222 15.01 -35.14 40.29
C ALA A 222 14.13 -33.86 40.37
N GLY A 223 12.83 -34.11 40.63
CA GLY A 223 11.87 -33.22 41.31
C GLY A 223 10.57 -33.00 40.53
N VAL A 224 9.63 -33.95 40.43
CA VAL A 224 8.60 -34.30 41.44
C VAL A 224 8.15 -33.10 42.28
N ASN A 225 6.98 -32.54 41.98
CA ASN A 225 5.96 -32.36 43.02
C ASN A 225 4.53 -32.37 42.44
N ALA A 226 3.65 -32.93 43.25
CA ALA A 226 2.32 -33.38 42.97
C ALA A 226 1.25 -32.29 43.17
N SER A 227 0.09 -32.54 42.56
CA SER A 227 -1.26 -32.30 43.10
C SER A 227 -1.71 -30.88 43.46
N ARG A 228 -2.80 -30.41 42.83
CA ARG A 228 -4.10 -30.30 43.54
C ARG A 228 -5.30 -30.10 42.60
N GLU A 229 -6.36 -30.82 42.94
CA GLU A 229 -7.72 -30.83 42.43
C GLU A 229 -8.46 -29.47 42.49
N LYS A 230 -9.29 -29.22 41.47
CA LYS A 230 -10.76 -28.95 41.43
C LYS A 230 -11.44 -28.06 42.51
N PRO A 231 -12.65 -27.49 42.27
CA PRO A 231 -13.79 -28.00 41.48
C PRO A 231 -14.03 -27.34 40.11
#